data_AF-A0A431IDX7-F1
#
_entry.id   AF-A0A431IDX7-F1
#
_cell.length_a   1.000
_cell.length_b   1.000
_cell.length_c   1.000
_cell.angle_alpha   90.00
_cell.angle_beta   90.00
_cell.angle_gamma   90.00
#
_symmetry.space_group_name_H-M   'P 1'
#
loop_
_entity.id
_entity.type
_entity.pdbx_description
1 polymer ?
#
loop_
_entity_poly.entity_id
_entity_poly.type
_entity_poly.pdbx_seq_one_letter_code
_entity_poly.pdbx_strand_id
1 'polypeptide(L)'
;MTSRTIWSDNGTLKDLSVTLGNFKSGTQVIPYVSAEDYIYLGSDFAFNHRYIDVSVVNAVPANLTVELWDGDEWILAEDVIDQTSVSGVPFAQSGIISWTPNDDEMWQREHTNDDGDQITGLTGLKIRDMFWVRMKWSADLTSTFALKFIGHKFSNDDDLEVFYPDLNRTAVKHQFKENKADWNLQHIQAAEEIIKDLKKNRIIKSENQLLNWELFRDAAVHKVAEIAFHAFGKDFYENRDASRAIYKIELDKAIYHVDQNQNARLDVKERVVTQGKLYR
;
A
#
# COMPACT_ATOMS: atom_id res chain seq x y z
N MET A 1 -4.94 -15.21 3.75
CA MET A 1 -4.38 -14.03 3.06
C MET A 1 -5.21 -12.84 3.50
N THR A 2 -4.56 -11.78 3.95
CA THR A 2 -5.18 -10.57 4.53
C THR A 2 -5.61 -9.57 3.46
N SER A 3 -5.05 -9.66 2.25
CA SER A 3 -5.42 -8.84 1.10
C SER A 3 -5.68 -9.69 -0.14
N ARG A 4 -6.51 -9.17 -1.06
CA ARG A 4 -6.80 -9.75 -2.37
C ARG A 4 -6.75 -8.69 -3.45
N THR A 5 -6.30 -9.09 -4.63
CA THR A 5 -6.30 -8.26 -5.84
C THR A 5 -6.94 -9.06 -6.96
N ILE A 6 -8.10 -8.62 -7.43
CA ILE A 6 -8.84 -9.27 -8.51
C ILE A 6 -8.92 -8.29 -9.69
N TRP A 7 -8.66 -8.77 -10.90
CA TRP A 7 -8.93 -8.03 -12.12
C TRP A 7 -10.15 -8.63 -12.82
N SER A 8 -11.15 -7.81 -13.12
CA SER A 8 -12.25 -8.15 -14.02
C SER A 8 -11.92 -7.67 -15.41
N ASP A 9 -11.93 -8.61 -16.36
CA ASP A 9 -11.74 -8.42 -17.80
C ASP A 9 -13.07 -8.76 -18.48
N ASN A 10 -13.90 -7.75 -18.75
CA ASN A 10 -15.26 -7.92 -19.27
C ASN A 10 -16.08 -8.98 -18.51
N GLY A 11 -16.12 -8.85 -17.18
CA GLY A 11 -16.79 -9.78 -16.26
C GLY A 11 -16.03 -11.10 -15.98
N THR A 12 -14.94 -11.37 -16.69
CA THR A 12 -14.08 -12.52 -16.39
C THR A 12 -13.11 -12.17 -15.27
N LEU A 13 -13.26 -12.84 -14.12
CA LEU A 13 -12.44 -12.57 -12.94
C LEU A 13 -11.13 -13.35 -12.95
N LYS A 14 -10.02 -12.64 -12.75
CA LYS A 14 -8.67 -13.18 -12.59
C LYS A 14 -8.14 -12.79 -11.21
N ASP A 15 -7.79 -13.78 -10.40
CA ASP A 15 -7.16 -13.54 -9.09
C ASP A 15 -5.65 -13.32 -9.28
N LEU A 16 -5.22 -12.08 -9.03
CA LEU A 16 -3.84 -11.63 -9.16
C LEU A 16 -3.14 -11.50 -7.80
N SER A 17 -3.77 -11.94 -6.71
CA SER A 17 -3.30 -11.70 -5.35
C SER A 17 -1.90 -12.26 -5.11
N VAL A 18 -1.57 -13.42 -5.67
CA VAL A 18 -0.22 -14.01 -5.53
C VAL A 18 0.79 -13.28 -6.40
N THR A 19 0.44 -12.95 -7.64
CA THR A 19 1.35 -12.31 -8.62
C THR A 19 1.67 -10.88 -8.23
N LEU A 20 0.69 -10.12 -7.76
CA LEU A 20 0.84 -8.70 -7.39
C LEU A 20 1.08 -8.51 -5.89
N GLY A 21 0.85 -9.51 -5.04
CA GLY A 21 1.16 -9.46 -3.61
C GLY A 21 2.61 -9.79 -3.27
N ASN A 22 3.41 -10.23 -4.24
CA ASN A 22 4.83 -10.53 -4.04
C ASN A 22 5.68 -9.76 -5.06
N PHE A 23 6.49 -8.82 -4.59
CA PHE A 23 7.33 -8.00 -5.45
C PHE A 23 8.32 -8.79 -6.34
N LYS A 24 8.56 -10.07 -6.03
CA LYS A 24 9.44 -10.97 -6.80
C LYS A 24 8.71 -11.88 -7.79
N SER A 25 7.38 -11.98 -7.77
CA SER A 25 6.63 -12.95 -8.60
C SER A 25 6.49 -12.56 -10.07
N GLY A 26 6.92 -11.36 -10.45
CA GLY A 26 6.93 -10.91 -11.84
C GLY A 26 5.99 -9.73 -12.07
N THR A 27 5.61 -9.53 -13.33
CA THR A 27 4.79 -8.42 -13.79
C THR A 27 3.53 -8.97 -14.45
N GLN A 28 2.39 -8.33 -14.20
CA GLN A 28 1.10 -8.64 -14.84
C GLN A 28 0.71 -7.53 -15.82
N VAL A 29 0.54 -7.88 -17.08
CA VAL A 29 -0.02 -6.97 -18.09
C VAL A 29 -1.53 -6.90 -17.92
N ILE A 30 -2.08 -5.69 -17.92
CA ILE A 30 -3.50 -5.39 -17.73
C ILE A 30 -3.95 -4.51 -18.90
N PRO A 31 -4.42 -5.09 -20.01
CA PRO A 31 -5.00 -4.34 -21.13
C PRO A 31 -6.39 -3.80 -20.76
N TYR A 32 -6.42 -2.80 -19.88
CA TYR A 32 -7.64 -2.28 -19.28
C TYR A 32 -8.54 -1.55 -20.27
N VAL A 33 -9.82 -1.93 -20.29
CA VAL A 33 -10.91 -1.30 -21.07
C VAL A 33 -11.92 -0.62 -20.15
N SER A 34 -12.11 0.69 -20.32
CA SER A 34 -12.85 1.57 -19.39
C SER A 34 -14.31 1.20 -19.12
N ALA A 35 -15.00 0.65 -20.12
CA ALA A 35 -16.41 0.30 -19.99
C ALA A 35 -16.64 -1.11 -19.42
N GLU A 36 -15.60 -1.95 -19.38
CA GLU A 36 -15.71 -3.39 -19.16
C GLU A 36 -14.97 -3.86 -17.90
N ASP A 37 -13.91 -3.14 -17.54
CA ASP A 37 -12.91 -3.64 -16.61
C ASP A 37 -12.90 -2.91 -15.27
N TYR A 38 -12.50 -3.65 -14.24
CA TYR A 38 -12.33 -3.14 -12.89
C TYR A 38 -11.15 -3.83 -12.21
N ILE A 39 -10.45 -3.10 -11.35
CA ILE A 39 -9.49 -3.68 -10.40
C ILE A 39 -10.14 -3.65 -9.01
N TYR A 40 -10.34 -4.82 -8.41
CA TYR A 40 -10.87 -4.96 -7.07
C TYR A 40 -9.75 -5.24 -6.06
N LEU A 41 -9.83 -4.57 -4.93
CA LEU A 41 -9.01 -4.80 -3.76
C LEU A 41 -9.88 -5.28 -2.61
N GLY A 42 -9.55 -6.46 -2.08
CA GLY A 42 -10.16 -7.03 -0.89
C GLY A 42 -9.22 -6.94 0.29
N SER A 43 -9.77 -6.73 1.48
CA SER A 43 -9.01 -6.60 2.73
C SER A 43 -9.80 -7.13 3.91
N ASP A 44 -9.12 -7.70 4.90
CA ASP A 44 -9.74 -8.18 6.14
C ASP A 44 -10.21 -7.04 7.08
N PHE A 45 -9.67 -5.83 6.91
CA PHE A 45 -10.05 -4.60 7.61
C PHE A 45 -10.29 -3.49 6.60
N ALA A 46 -11.10 -2.49 6.98
CA ALA A 46 -11.23 -1.27 6.21
C ALA A 46 -9.86 -0.59 6.03
N PHE A 47 -9.63 0.02 4.86
CA PHE A 47 -8.34 0.58 4.46
C PHE A 47 -8.54 1.76 3.52
N ASN A 48 -7.61 2.71 3.51
CA ASN A 48 -7.77 3.97 2.78
C ASN A 48 -6.67 4.23 1.76
N HIS A 49 -5.73 3.29 1.55
CA HIS A 49 -4.66 3.46 0.57
C HIS A 49 -4.01 2.15 0.12
N ARG A 50 -3.34 2.20 -1.03
CA ARG A 50 -2.37 1.19 -1.49
C ARG A 50 -1.22 1.82 -2.25
N TYR A 51 -0.03 1.27 -2.04
CA TYR A 51 1.10 1.49 -2.95
C TYR A 51 0.95 0.58 -4.17
N ILE A 52 1.10 1.16 -5.35
CA ILE A 52 1.08 0.50 -6.65
C ILE A 52 2.46 0.66 -7.29
N ASP A 53 3.12 -0.46 -7.56
CA ASP A 53 4.35 -0.50 -8.34
C ASP A 53 4.04 -0.81 -9.81
N VAL A 54 4.37 0.13 -10.68
CA VAL A 54 4.12 0.08 -12.12
C VAL A 54 5.38 -0.43 -12.82
N SER A 55 5.24 -1.51 -13.58
CA SER A 55 6.35 -2.08 -14.37
C SER A 55 6.43 -1.48 -15.77
N VAL A 56 5.28 -1.26 -16.40
CA VAL A 56 5.16 -0.60 -17.71
C VAL A 56 4.10 0.47 -17.56
N VAL A 57 4.53 1.72 -17.73
CA VAL A 57 3.70 2.90 -17.48
C VAL A 57 2.54 2.99 -18.47
N ASN A 58 1.45 3.57 -18.01
CA ASN A 58 0.39 4.01 -18.90
C ASN A 58 0.74 5.41 -19.47
N ALA A 59 0.42 5.62 -20.75
CA ALA A 59 0.61 6.87 -21.47
C ALA A 59 -0.71 7.57 -21.86
N VAL A 60 -1.86 6.98 -21.53
CA VAL A 60 -3.19 7.50 -21.92
C VAL A 60 -3.83 8.28 -20.75
N PRO A 61 -4.22 9.55 -20.95
CA PRO A 61 -4.94 10.32 -19.93
C PRO A 61 -6.27 9.66 -19.56
N ALA A 62 -6.54 9.54 -18.26
CA ALA A 62 -7.80 9.01 -17.74
C ALA A 62 -8.03 9.50 -16.31
N ASN A 63 -9.28 9.51 -15.87
CA ASN A 63 -9.64 9.85 -14.49
C ASN A 63 -9.90 8.56 -13.71
N LEU A 64 -9.25 8.41 -12.57
CA LEU A 64 -9.51 7.33 -11.62
C LEU A 64 -10.82 7.60 -10.87
N THR A 65 -11.63 6.56 -10.68
CA THR A 65 -12.75 6.54 -9.74
C THR A 65 -12.59 5.34 -8.82
N VAL A 66 -12.76 5.59 -7.52
CA VAL A 66 -12.71 4.57 -6.46
C VAL A 66 -14.10 4.43 -5.86
N GLU A 67 -14.58 3.20 -5.78
CA GLU A 67 -15.87 2.85 -5.21
C GLU A 67 -15.70 1.80 -4.11
N LEU A 68 -16.46 1.92 -3.02
CA LEU A 68 -16.46 1.01 -1.88
C LEU A 68 -17.77 0.22 -1.86
N TRP A 69 -17.74 -1.02 -1.37
CA TRP A 69 -18.94 -1.83 -1.24
C TRP A 69 -19.63 -1.60 0.10
N ASP A 70 -20.87 -1.12 0.12
CA ASP A 70 -21.60 -0.82 1.37
C ASP A 70 -22.48 -1.96 1.90
N GLY A 71 -22.55 -3.08 1.16
CA GLY A 71 -23.44 -4.22 1.45
C GLY A 71 -24.55 -4.41 0.41
N ASP A 72 -24.94 -3.36 -0.31
CA ASP A 72 -26.01 -3.40 -1.32
C ASP A 72 -25.52 -2.87 -2.69
N GLU A 73 -24.77 -1.76 -2.68
CA GLU A 73 -24.23 -1.14 -3.88
C GLU A 73 -22.78 -0.66 -3.75
N TRP A 74 -22.26 -0.18 -4.88
CA TRP A 74 -20.92 0.40 -4.97
C TRP A 74 -21.03 1.91 -4.82
N ILE A 75 -20.65 2.43 -3.67
CA ILE A 75 -20.68 3.85 -3.33
C ILE A 75 -19.36 4.54 -3.72
N LEU A 76 -19.41 5.80 -4.11
CA LEU A 76 -18.20 6.56 -4.44
C LEU A 76 -17.42 6.93 -3.16
N ALA A 77 -16.09 6.87 -3.24
CA ALA A 77 -15.24 7.53 -2.26
C ALA A 77 -15.43 9.07 -2.36
N GLU A 78 -15.37 9.77 -1.22
CA GLU A 78 -15.53 11.23 -1.17
C GLU A 78 -14.36 11.97 -1.80
N ASP A 79 -13.15 11.50 -1.50
CA ASP A 79 -11.91 12.07 -2.00
C ASP A 79 -11.00 10.94 -2.47
N VAL A 80 -10.27 11.19 -3.55
CA VAL A 80 -9.33 10.26 -4.16
C VAL A 80 -8.09 11.01 -4.58
N ILE A 81 -6.95 10.62 -4.02
CA ILE A 81 -5.62 11.13 -4.36
C ILE A 81 -4.86 10.02 -5.08
N ASP A 82 -4.51 10.27 -6.34
CA ASP A 82 -3.73 9.36 -7.16
C ASP A 82 -2.30 9.88 -7.36
N GLN A 83 -1.35 9.40 -6.56
CA GLN A 83 0.07 9.76 -6.72
C GLN A 83 0.77 8.96 -7.84
N THR A 84 0.08 8.03 -8.49
CA THR A 84 0.56 7.35 -9.70
C THR A 84 0.36 8.22 -10.94
N SER A 85 -0.48 9.26 -10.83
CA SER A 85 -0.81 10.17 -11.92
C SER A 85 0.26 11.24 -12.14
N VAL A 86 0.69 11.42 -13.38
CA VAL A 86 1.54 12.53 -13.80
C VAL A 86 0.85 13.25 -14.95
N SER A 87 0.58 14.54 -14.79
CA SER A 87 -0.09 15.37 -15.80
C SER A 87 -1.43 14.80 -16.29
N GLY A 88 -2.21 14.18 -15.39
CA GLY A 88 -3.52 13.59 -15.71
C GLY A 88 -3.47 12.20 -16.35
N VAL A 89 -2.30 11.56 -16.40
CA VAL A 89 -2.12 10.19 -16.87
C VAL A 89 -1.92 9.27 -15.64
N PRO A 90 -2.92 8.46 -15.25
CA PRO A 90 -2.79 7.54 -14.12
C PRO A 90 -1.79 6.44 -14.46
N PHE A 91 -1.13 5.90 -13.44
CA PHE A 91 -0.04 4.93 -13.59
C PHE A 91 1.10 5.37 -14.54
N ALA A 92 1.33 6.67 -14.65
CA ALA A 92 2.52 7.21 -15.32
C ALA A 92 3.80 6.98 -14.49
N GLN A 93 3.64 6.70 -13.18
CA GLN A 93 4.71 6.32 -12.26
C GLN A 93 4.17 5.38 -11.17
N SER A 94 5.07 4.72 -10.43
CA SER A 94 4.71 4.02 -9.20
C SER A 94 4.36 5.03 -8.10
N GLY A 95 3.36 4.75 -7.27
CA GLY A 95 2.87 5.71 -6.29
C GLY A 95 1.79 5.14 -5.39
N ILE A 96 1.30 5.95 -4.44
CA ILE A 96 0.20 5.59 -3.57
C ILE A 96 -1.11 6.14 -4.14
N ILE A 97 -2.13 5.29 -4.19
CA ILE A 97 -3.52 5.71 -4.37
C ILE A 97 -4.15 5.68 -2.99
N SER A 98 -4.72 6.81 -2.55
CA SER A 98 -5.44 6.93 -1.28
C SER A 98 -6.82 7.53 -1.50
N TRP A 99 -7.77 7.16 -0.64
CA TRP A 99 -9.14 7.61 -0.71
C TRP A 99 -9.74 7.81 0.68
N THR A 100 -10.79 8.61 0.76
CA THR A 100 -11.58 8.80 1.98
C THR A 100 -12.97 8.16 1.79
N PRO A 101 -13.38 7.18 2.63
CA PRO A 101 -14.74 6.65 2.58
C PRO A 101 -15.78 7.74 2.88
N ASN A 102 -17.02 7.60 2.38
CA ASN A 102 -18.11 8.56 2.59
C ASN A 102 -18.67 8.55 4.03
N ASP A 103 -18.76 9.73 4.67
CA ASP A 103 -19.18 9.89 6.08
C ASP A 103 -20.58 9.34 6.37
N ASP A 104 -21.49 9.45 5.40
CA ASP A 104 -22.90 9.12 5.55
C ASP A 104 -23.22 7.65 5.22
N GLU A 105 -22.30 6.93 4.56
CA GLU A 105 -22.51 5.57 4.09
C GLU A 105 -21.63 4.55 4.83
N MET A 106 -22.18 3.37 5.11
CA MET A 106 -21.49 2.34 5.89
C MET A 106 -20.72 1.39 4.98
N TRP A 107 -19.39 1.45 4.99
CA TRP A 107 -18.56 0.42 4.35
C TRP A 107 -18.73 -0.92 5.08
N GLN A 108 -19.22 -1.94 4.39
CA GLN A 108 -19.46 -3.26 4.99
C GLN A 108 -18.48 -4.33 4.53
N ARG A 109 -18.31 -5.31 5.41
CA ARG A 109 -17.52 -6.51 5.14
C ARG A 109 -18.44 -7.61 4.65
N GLU A 110 -18.15 -8.16 3.47
CA GLU A 110 -19.08 -9.04 2.78
C GLU A 110 -18.37 -10.23 2.11
N HIS A 111 -19.14 -11.30 1.87
CA HIS A 111 -18.70 -12.44 1.07
C HIS A 111 -18.99 -12.18 -0.42
N THR A 112 -18.12 -12.61 -1.34
CA THR A 112 -18.34 -12.31 -2.77
C THR A 112 -19.51 -13.11 -3.38
N ASN A 113 -19.76 -14.34 -2.90
CA ASN A 113 -20.83 -15.22 -3.37
C ASN A 113 -21.04 -16.42 -2.41
N ASP A 114 -21.59 -16.17 -1.22
CA ASP A 114 -21.92 -17.21 -0.23
C ASP A 114 -23.23 -16.90 0.49
N ASP A 115 -24.02 -17.95 0.81
CA ASP A 115 -25.25 -17.89 1.61
C ASP A 115 -26.34 -16.84 1.24
N GLY A 116 -26.34 -16.34 0.00
CA GLY A 116 -27.36 -15.41 -0.52
C GLY A 116 -26.84 -14.00 -0.74
N ASP A 117 -25.68 -13.68 -0.15
CA ASP A 117 -25.00 -12.42 -0.32
C ASP A 117 -24.10 -12.46 -1.57
N GLN A 118 -24.25 -11.45 -2.42
CA GLN A 118 -23.56 -11.36 -3.71
C GLN A 118 -23.05 -9.95 -3.94
N ILE A 119 -21.74 -9.82 -4.13
CA ILE A 119 -21.15 -8.56 -4.54
C ILE A 119 -21.23 -8.46 -6.06
N THR A 120 -21.93 -7.44 -6.55
CA THR A 120 -22.09 -7.18 -7.98
C THR A 120 -20.72 -7.04 -8.64
N GLY A 121 -20.42 -7.91 -9.61
CA GLY A 121 -19.15 -7.96 -10.34
C GLY A 121 -18.12 -8.96 -9.79
N LEU A 122 -18.31 -9.53 -8.58
CA LEU A 122 -17.39 -10.49 -7.97
C LEU A 122 -17.99 -11.90 -7.79
N THR A 123 -19.18 -12.16 -8.33
CA THR A 123 -19.93 -13.41 -8.12
C THR A 123 -19.24 -14.68 -8.62
N GLY A 124 -18.28 -14.56 -9.55
CA GLY A 124 -17.51 -15.69 -10.08
C GLY A 124 -16.49 -16.30 -9.10
N LEU A 125 -16.21 -15.62 -7.97
CA LEU A 125 -15.27 -16.07 -6.95
C LEU A 125 -15.97 -16.27 -5.61
N LYS A 126 -15.42 -17.18 -4.79
CA LYS A 126 -15.86 -17.38 -3.40
C LYS A 126 -14.75 -16.93 -2.44
N ILE A 127 -14.86 -15.68 -1.99
CA ILE A 127 -13.96 -15.04 -1.05
C ILE A 127 -14.82 -14.52 0.10
N ARG A 128 -14.38 -14.74 1.33
CA ARG A 128 -15.18 -14.49 2.53
C ARG A 128 -14.62 -13.32 3.34
N ASP A 129 -15.53 -12.59 4.00
CA ASP A 129 -15.23 -11.64 5.06
C ASP A 129 -14.21 -10.58 4.65
N MET A 130 -14.46 -9.87 3.56
CA MET A 130 -13.59 -8.78 3.12
C MET A 130 -14.33 -7.46 2.92
N PHE A 131 -13.62 -6.39 3.25
CA PHE A 131 -13.92 -5.04 2.79
C PHE A 131 -13.42 -4.92 1.35
N TRP A 132 -14.31 -4.47 0.47
CA TRP A 132 -14.01 -4.37 -0.95
C TRP A 132 -13.99 -2.92 -1.43
N VAL A 133 -12.98 -2.65 -2.26
CA VAL A 133 -12.86 -1.45 -3.07
C VAL A 133 -12.73 -1.88 -4.52
N ARG A 134 -13.36 -1.16 -5.45
CA ARG A 134 -13.09 -1.30 -6.88
C ARG A 134 -12.60 0.01 -7.47
N MET A 135 -11.71 -0.08 -8.45
CA MET A 135 -11.17 1.03 -9.20
C MET A 135 -11.53 0.89 -10.67
N LYS A 136 -11.90 2.02 -11.28
CA LYS A 136 -12.16 2.15 -12.71
C LYS A 136 -11.56 3.43 -13.26
N TRP A 137 -11.27 3.44 -14.56
CA TRP A 137 -10.70 4.59 -15.26
C TRP A 137 -11.61 5.03 -16.41
N SER A 138 -11.67 6.34 -16.66
CA SER A 138 -12.56 6.92 -17.66
C SER A 138 -12.16 6.70 -19.13
N ALA A 139 -11.03 6.05 -19.38
CA ALA A 139 -10.53 5.73 -20.72
C ALA A 139 -9.70 4.45 -20.67
N ASP A 140 -9.56 3.80 -21.83
CA ASP A 140 -8.74 2.61 -21.96
C ASP A 140 -7.28 2.94 -21.66
N LEU A 141 -6.63 2.10 -20.87
CA LEU A 141 -5.21 2.29 -20.57
C LEU A 141 -4.38 1.76 -21.73
N THR A 142 -3.09 2.12 -21.74
CA THR A 142 -2.13 1.58 -22.71
C THR A 142 -2.19 0.05 -22.68
N SER A 143 -2.35 -0.62 -23.83
CA SER A 143 -2.57 -2.07 -23.88
C SER A 143 -1.43 -2.92 -23.30
N THR A 144 -0.22 -2.34 -23.21
CA THR A 144 0.96 -2.93 -22.58
C THR A 144 1.16 -2.51 -21.13
N PHE A 145 0.26 -1.70 -20.56
CA PHE A 145 0.30 -1.30 -19.15
C PHE A 145 0.44 -2.53 -18.27
N ALA A 146 1.35 -2.45 -17.30
CA ALA A 146 1.66 -3.60 -16.47
C ALA A 146 2.02 -3.21 -15.05
N LEU A 147 1.49 -3.98 -14.10
CA LEU A 147 1.72 -3.84 -12.68
C LEU A 147 2.69 -4.90 -12.18
N LYS A 148 3.51 -4.53 -11.20
CA LYS A 148 4.47 -5.43 -10.56
C LYS A 148 4.08 -5.79 -9.14
N PHE A 149 3.57 -4.82 -8.38
CA PHE A 149 3.24 -5.02 -6.97
C PHE A 149 2.10 -4.11 -6.51
N ILE A 150 1.26 -4.63 -5.63
CA ILE A 150 0.24 -3.88 -4.90
C ILE A 150 0.36 -4.23 -3.42
N GLY A 151 0.55 -3.23 -2.56
CA GLY A 151 0.70 -3.46 -1.13
C GLY A 151 1.02 -2.19 -0.35
N HIS A 152 1.99 -2.27 0.55
CA HIS A 152 2.43 -1.16 1.38
C HIS A 152 3.89 -0.80 1.09
N LYS A 153 4.16 0.50 1.04
CA LYS A 153 5.48 1.11 0.99
C LYS A 153 5.34 2.50 1.62
N PHE A 154 6.20 2.83 2.58
CA PHE A 154 6.03 4.06 3.38
C PHE A 154 7.06 5.14 3.08
N SER A 155 8.14 4.82 2.36
CA SER A 155 9.19 5.77 1.98
C SER A 155 9.77 5.43 0.61
N ASN A 156 10.52 6.37 0.02
CA ASN A 156 11.19 6.23 -1.27
C ASN A 156 12.69 6.59 -1.22
N ASP A 157 13.39 6.46 -2.36
CA ASP A 157 14.83 6.74 -2.46
C ASP A 157 15.17 8.22 -2.15
N ASP A 158 14.26 9.17 -2.46
CA ASP A 158 14.45 10.60 -2.15
C ASP A 158 14.41 10.83 -0.64
N ASP A 159 13.45 10.20 0.07
CA ASP A 159 13.38 10.22 1.53
C ASP A 159 14.65 9.61 2.15
N LEU A 160 15.15 8.51 1.56
CA LEU A 160 16.38 7.86 2.01
C LEU A 160 17.59 8.77 1.84
N GLU A 161 17.69 9.49 0.72
CA GLU A 161 18.79 10.42 0.44
C GLU A 161 18.88 11.55 1.47
N VAL A 162 17.74 12.04 1.98
CA VAL A 162 17.73 13.11 2.99
C VAL A 162 18.50 12.71 4.26
N PHE A 163 18.31 11.47 4.73
CA PHE A 163 18.94 10.99 5.97
C PHE A 163 20.26 10.27 5.73
N TYR A 164 20.39 9.59 4.59
CA TYR A 164 21.51 8.71 4.26
C TYR A 164 21.97 8.92 2.81
N PRO A 165 22.50 10.10 2.47
CA PRO A 165 22.85 10.45 1.08
C PRO A 165 23.89 9.49 0.48
N ASP A 166 24.77 8.91 1.30
CA ASP A 166 25.75 7.92 0.84
C ASP A 166 25.09 6.65 0.28
N LEU A 167 23.93 6.25 0.81
CA LEU A 167 23.22 5.06 0.30
C LEU A 167 22.59 5.31 -1.07
N ASN A 168 22.37 6.57 -1.48
CA ASN A 168 21.85 6.87 -2.82
C ASN A 168 22.94 6.84 -3.91
N ARG A 169 24.22 6.77 -3.54
CA ARG A 169 25.33 6.72 -4.50
C ARG A 169 25.30 5.43 -5.31
N THR A 170 25.40 5.54 -6.64
CA THR A 170 25.39 4.39 -7.58
C THR A 170 26.41 3.32 -7.20
N ALA A 171 27.63 3.71 -6.80
CA ALA A 171 28.67 2.79 -6.37
C ALA A 171 28.25 1.93 -5.16
N VAL A 172 27.52 2.52 -4.21
CA VAL A 172 27.04 1.84 -3.00
C VAL A 172 25.89 0.88 -3.36
N LYS A 173 24.97 1.30 -4.23
CA LYS A 173 23.92 0.41 -4.76
C LYS A 173 24.53 -0.81 -5.46
N HIS A 174 25.55 -0.61 -6.29
CA HIS A 174 26.26 -1.69 -6.99
C HIS A 174 26.99 -2.64 -6.04
N GLN A 175 27.59 -2.13 -4.95
CA GLN A 175 28.19 -2.97 -3.92
C GLN A 175 27.16 -3.84 -3.20
N PHE A 176 25.94 -3.34 -2.99
CA PHE A 176 24.85 -4.11 -2.39
C PHE A 176 24.38 -5.23 -3.32
N LYS A 177 24.17 -4.91 -4.59
CA LYS A 177 23.84 -5.87 -5.65
C LYS A 177 24.23 -5.28 -7.00
N GLU A 178 24.88 -6.09 -7.83
CA GLU A 178 25.24 -5.71 -9.19
C GLU A 178 24.01 -5.18 -9.95
N ASN A 179 24.16 -4.05 -10.64
CA ASN A 179 23.13 -3.36 -11.43
C ASN A 179 21.87 -2.93 -10.64
N LYS A 180 21.97 -2.74 -9.32
CA LYS A 180 20.87 -2.17 -8.53
C LYS A 180 20.67 -0.68 -8.87
N ALA A 181 19.49 -0.33 -9.38
CA ALA A 181 19.13 1.04 -9.73
C ALA A 181 18.57 1.84 -8.54
N ASP A 182 17.72 1.21 -7.73
CA ASP A 182 16.94 1.83 -6.65
C ASP A 182 16.93 0.97 -5.38
N TRP A 183 16.35 1.48 -4.29
CA TRP A 183 16.11 0.75 -3.05
C TRP A 183 14.67 0.25 -2.90
N ASN A 184 13.86 0.21 -3.97
CA ASN A 184 12.42 -0.07 -3.90
C ASN A 184 12.07 -1.38 -3.17
N LEU A 185 12.82 -2.45 -3.45
CA LEU A 185 12.65 -3.73 -2.76
C LEU A 185 12.88 -3.60 -1.24
N GLN A 186 13.89 -2.82 -0.83
CA GLN A 186 14.19 -2.60 0.58
C GLN A 186 13.13 -1.72 1.24
N HIS A 187 12.57 -0.73 0.54
CA HIS A 187 11.45 0.07 1.06
C HIS A 187 10.20 -0.78 1.33
N ILE A 188 9.89 -1.73 0.44
CA ILE A 188 8.77 -2.67 0.66
C ILE A 188 9.08 -3.61 1.82
N GLN A 189 10.29 -4.17 1.87
CA GLN A 189 10.71 -5.02 2.99
C GLN A 189 10.71 -4.28 4.34
N ALA A 190 11.06 -2.99 4.34
CA ALA A 190 10.98 -2.13 5.51
C ALA A 190 9.54 -1.94 5.99
N ALA A 191 8.59 -1.74 5.07
CA ALA A 191 7.17 -1.65 5.40
C ALA A 191 6.65 -2.98 6.01
N GLU A 192 7.04 -4.12 5.45
CA GLU A 192 6.69 -5.45 6.01
C GLU A 192 7.22 -5.66 7.43
N GLU A 193 8.47 -5.28 7.71
CA GLU A 193 9.04 -5.40 9.05
C GLU A 193 8.39 -4.43 10.05
N ILE A 194 8.01 -3.21 9.62
CA ILE A 194 7.20 -2.28 10.43
C ILE A 194 5.87 -2.94 10.82
N ILE A 195 5.12 -3.45 9.83
CA ILE A 195 3.84 -4.13 10.05
C ILE A 195 4.00 -5.28 11.03
N LYS A 196 5.04 -6.10 10.85
CA LYS A 196 5.34 -7.25 11.72
C LYS A 196 5.65 -6.84 13.15
N ASP A 197 6.45 -5.79 13.35
CA ASP A 197 6.76 -5.28 14.69
C ASP A 197 5.51 -4.68 15.36
N LEU A 198 4.67 -3.96 14.63
CA LEU A 198 3.39 -3.46 15.13
C LEU A 198 2.43 -4.60 15.52
N LYS A 199 2.34 -5.66 14.71
CA LYS A 199 1.55 -6.87 15.03
C LYS A 199 2.10 -7.59 16.27
N LYS A 200 3.42 -7.74 16.36
CA LYS A 200 4.10 -8.38 17.50
C LYS A 200 3.84 -7.64 18.81
N ASN A 201 3.82 -6.30 18.75
CA ASN A 201 3.50 -5.45 19.89
C ASN A 201 1.99 -5.32 20.15
N ARG A 202 1.15 -6.02 19.38
CA ARG A 202 -0.33 -6.02 19.48
C ARG A 202 -0.95 -4.64 19.29
N ILE A 203 -0.28 -3.77 18.52
CA ILE A 203 -0.78 -2.45 18.17
C ILE A 203 -1.80 -2.58 17.04
N ILE A 204 -1.47 -3.38 16.03
CA ILE A 204 -2.36 -3.71 14.91
C ILE A 204 -2.62 -5.21 14.84
N LYS A 205 -3.76 -5.58 14.27
CA LYS A 205 -4.13 -6.95 13.88
C LYS A 205 -3.86 -7.18 12.39
N SER A 206 -4.13 -6.17 11.57
CA SER A 206 -3.90 -6.15 10.13
C SER A 206 -3.11 -4.91 9.70
N GLU A 207 -2.32 -5.05 8.65
CA GLU A 207 -1.60 -3.96 7.97
C GLU A 207 -2.54 -2.84 7.48
N ASN A 208 -3.80 -3.20 7.25
CA ASN A 208 -4.83 -2.34 6.69
C ASN A 208 -5.36 -1.29 7.68
N GLN A 209 -5.06 -1.46 8.98
CA GLN A 209 -5.38 -0.48 10.02
C GLN A 209 -4.41 0.72 10.04
N LEU A 210 -3.33 0.67 9.26
CA LEU A 210 -2.42 1.79 9.09
C LEU A 210 -3.05 2.74 8.09
N LEU A 211 -3.75 3.78 8.57
CA LEU A 211 -4.45 4.72 7.68
C LEU A 211 -3.59 5.89 7.23
N ASN A 212 -2.73 6.38 8.13
CA ASN A 212 -1.79 7.44 7.82
C ASN A 212 -0.39 6.85 7.64
N TRP A 213 -0.08 6.49 6.40
CA TRP A 213 1.20 5.88 6.04
C TRP A 213 2.39 6.84 6.17
N GLU A 214 2.17 8.14 6.07
CA GLU A 214 3.24 9.16 6.11
C GLU A 214 3.94 9.18 7.48
N LEU A 215 3.24 8.83 8.56
CA LEU A 215 3.80 8.74 9.90
C LEU A 215 4.87 7.64 10.02
N PHE A 216 4.82 6.63 9.14
CA PHE A 216 5.79 5.55 9.10
C PHE A 216 6.95 5.81 8.15
N ARG A 217 6.95 6.96 7.44
CA ARG A 217 7.97 7.29 6.43
C ARG A 217 9.37 7.29 7.00
N ASP A 218 9.60 8.06 8.08
CA ASP A 218 10.93 8.22 8.67
C ASP A 218 11.42 6.89 9.27
N ALA A 219 10.55 6.17 9.98
CA ALA A 219 10.84 4.82 10.46
C ALA A 219 11.21 3.88 9.31
N ALA A 220 10.49 3.91 8.20
CA ALA A 220 10.79 3.09 7.02
C ALA A 220 12.15 3.45 6.41
N VAL A 221 12.51 4.73 6.32
CA VAL A 221 13.85 5.17 5.86
C VAL A 221 14.95 4.56 6.72
N HIS A 222 14.86 4.68 8.05
CA HIS A 222 15.86 4.12 8.95
C HIS A 222 15.92 2.59 8.88
N LYS A 223 14.78 1.93 8.64
CA LYS A 223 14.73 0.49 8.45
C LYS A 223 15.39 0.04 7.14
N VAL A 224 15.23 0.79 6.05
CA VAL A 224 15.96 0.56 4.79
C VAL A 224 17.46 0.68 5.01
N ALA A 225 17.92 1.72 5.70
CA ALA A 225 19.32 1.89 6.04
C ALA A 225 19.86 0.73 6.89
N GLU A 226 19.11 0.27 7.90
CA GLU A 226 19.47 -0.92 8.69
C GLU A 226 19.67 -2.16 7.79
N ILE A 227 18.73 -2.42 6.87
CA ILE A 227 18.81 -3.55 5.93
C ILE A 227 20.04 -3.42 5.02
N ALA A 228 20.30 -2.22 4.50
CA ALA A 228 21.45 -1.95 3.65
C ALA A 228 22.79 -2.19 4.39
N PHE A 229 22.97 -1.57 5.56
CA PHE A 229 24.19 -1.73 6.36
C PHE A 229 24.40 -3.16 6.85
N HIS A 230 23.32 -3.90 7.13
CA HIS A 230 23.43 -5.31 7.46
C HIS A 230 24.05 -6.13 6.33
N ALA A 231 23.73 -5.83 5.07
CA ALA A 231 24.26 -6.53 3.91
C ALA A 231 25.74 -6.23 3.61
N PHE A 232 26.25 -5.04 3.99
CA PHE A 232 27.66 -4.68 3.79
C PHE A 232 28.63 -5.37 4.75
N GLY A 233 28.13 -6.04 5.79
CA GLY A 233 28.95 -6.86 6.69
C GLY A 233 29.43 -6.14 7.94
N LYS A 234 30.54 -6.61 8.51
CA LYS A 234 31.01 -6.25 9.86
C LYS A 234 31.45 -4.80 10.00
N ASP A 235 32.00 -4.23 8.94
CA ASP A 235 32.56 -2.88 8.95
C ASP A 235 31.48 -1.80 9.14
N PHE A 236 30.21 -2.14 8.92
CA PHE A 236 29.06 -1.22 9.03
C PHE A 236 28.17 -1.51 10.25
N TYR A 237 28.66 -2.25 11.26
CA TYR A 237 27.86 -2.59 12.44
C TYR A 237 27.40 -1.39 13.25
N GLU A 238 28.25 -0.37 13.40
CA GLU A 238 27.90 0.86 14.12
C GLU A 238 26.77 1.61 13.40
N ASN A 239 26.88 1.77 12.08
CA ASN A 239 25.82 2.40 11.27
C ASN A 239 24.51 1.61 11.34
N ARG A 240 24.58 0.28 11.21
CA ARG A 240 23.41 -0.59 11.34
C ARG A 240 22.72 -0.42 12.69
N ASP A 241 23.49 -0.46 13.78
CA ASP A 241 22.95 -0.40 15.14
C ASP A 241 22.40 1.00 15.46
N ALA A 242 23.04 2.06 14.95
CA ALA A 242 22.52 3.42 15.01
C ALA A 242 21.20 3.57 14.23
N SER A 243 21.14 3.13 12.97
CA SER A 243 19.91 3.13 12.15
C SER A 243 18.78 2.35 12.83
N ARG A 244 19.09 1.18 13.42
CA ARG A 244 18.11 0.39 14.18
C ARG A 244 17.60 1.12 15.42
N ALA A 245 18.47 1.82 16.14
CA ALA A 245 18.07 2.58 17.33
C ALA A 245 17.13 3.72 16.95
N ILE A 246 17.45 4.48 15.89
CA ILE A 246 16.60 5.57 15.41
C ILE A 246 15.28 5.03 14.85
N TYR A 247 15.32 3.94 14.08
CA TYR A 247 14.12 3.25 13.60
C TYR A 247 13.11 2.98 14.74
N LYS A 248 13.57 2.46 15.88
CA LYS A 248 12.68 2.19 17.03
C LYS A 248 12.10 3.47 17.62
N ILE A 249 12.91 4.52 17.74
CA ILE A 249 12.47 5.82 18.25
C ILE A 249 11.38 6.41 17.35
N GLU A 250 11.58 6.38 16.02
CA GLU A 250 10.59 6.91 15.07
C GLU A 250 9.34 6.04 14.99
N LEU A 251 9.48 4.71 15.03
CA LEU A 251 8.35 3.80 15.06
C LEU A 251 7.47 4.07 16.29
N ASP A 252 8.07 4.27 17.47
CA ASP A 252 7.36 4.55 18.72
C ASP A 252 6.55 5.86 18.66
N LYS A 253 7.00 6.86 17.88
CA LYS A 253 6.23 8.10 17.65
C LYS A 253 5.00 7.87 16.77
N ALA A 254 5.06 6.92 15.83
CA ALA A 254 4.00 6.65 14.87
C ALA A 254 2.84 5.80 15.43
N ILE A 255 3.03 5.13 16.58
CA ILE A 255 2.07 4.16 17.17
C ILE A 255 0.68 4.76 17.42
N TYR A 256 0.56 6.07 17.62
CA TYR A 256 -0.68 6.73 18.04
C TYR A 256 -1.70 7.02 16.93
N HIS A 257 -1.64 6.36 15.77
CA HIS A 257 -2.52 6.67 14.64
C HIS A 257 -2.98 5.40 13.90
N VAL A 258 -3.64 4.52 14.63
CA VAL A 258 -4.13 3.23 14.12
C VAL A 258 -5.64 3.19 14.24
N ASP A 259 -6.30 2.70 13.19
CA ASP A 259 -7.74 2.43 13.19
C ASP A 259 -8.07 1.27 14.13
N GLN A 260 -8.77 1.55 15.23
CA GLN A 260 -9.22 0.56 16.19
C GLN A 260 -10.67 0.12 15.97
N ASN A 261 -11.48 0.94 15.30
CA ASN A 261 -12.92 0.74 15.15
C ASN A 261 -13.34 0.18 13.77
N GLN A 262 -12.39 0.04 12.85
CA GLN A 262 -12.54 -0.49 11.49
C GLN A 262 -13.36 0.39 10.54
N ASN A 263 -13.37 1.71 10.74
CA ASN A 263 -14.11 2.64 9.86
C ASN A 263 -13.24 3.24 8.73
N ALA A 264 -11.96 2.86 8.63
CA ALA A 264 -10.99 3.44 7.69
C ALA A 264 -10.83 4.97 7.80
N ARG A 265 -11.17 5.54 8.97
CA ARG A 265 -10.91 6.93 9.34
C ARG A 265 -10.15 6.98 10.66
N LEU A 266 -9.51 8.11 10.89
CA LEU A 266 -8.84 8.36 12.16
C LEU A 266 -9.72 9.24 13.03
N ASP A 267 -10.40 8.61 13.99
CA ASP A 267 -11.27 9.30 14.94
C ASP A 267 -10.49 10.20 15.90
N VAL A 268 -11.15 11.20 16.48
CA VAL A 268 -10.54 12.08 17.50
C VAL A 268 -9.95 11.30 18.67
N LYS A 269 -10.57 10.18 19.05
CA LYS A 269 -10.09 9.30 20.13
C LYS A 269 -8.84 8.52 19.73
N GLU A 270 -8.64 8.27 18.44
CA GLU A 270 -7.49 7.56 17.89
C GLU A 270 -6.32 8.51 17.61
N ARG A 271 -6.59 9.82 17.51
CA ARG A 271 -5.57 10.89 17.36
C ARG A 271 -4.84 11.23 18.67
N VAL A 272 -5.15 10.57 19.79
CA VAL A 272 -4.64 10.98 21.10
C VAL A 272 -3.13 10.72 21.20
N VAL A 273 -2.37 11.80 20.97
CA VAL A 273 -0.96 11.89 21.34
C VAL A 273 -0.90 11.97 22.86
N THR A 274 -0.29 10.98 23.53
CA THR A 274 0.00 11.12 24.96
C THR A 274 0.88 12.35 25.17
N GLN A 275 0.29 13.43 25.71
CA GLN A 275 1.03 14.56 26.25
C GLN A 275 2.03 14.03 27.27
N GLY A 276 3.27 14.48 27.13
CA GLY A 276 4.42 13.96 27.85
C GLY A 276 4.21 13.83 29.37
N LYS A 277 4.91 12.87 29.96
CA LYS A 277 5.03 12.75 31.43
C LYS A 277 5.37 14.12 32.02
N LEU A 278 4.45 14.70 32.77
CA LEU A 278 4.77 15.80 33.69
C LEU A 278 5.66 15.20 34.78
N TYR A 279 6.97 15.41 34.67
CA TYR A 279 7.86 15.23 35.81
C TYR A 279 7.49 16.31 36.84
N ARG A 280 6.95 15.87 37.98
CA ARG A 280 6.82 16.71 39.18
C ARG A 280 8.11 16.59 40.00
#